data_AF-A0A523HGW0-F1
#
_entry.id   AF-A0A523HGW0-F1
#
_cell.length_a   1.000
_cell.length_b   1.000
_cell.length_c   1.000
_cell.angle_alpha   90.00
_cell.angle_beta   90.00
_cell.angle_gamma   90.00
#
_symmetry.space_group_name_H-M   'P 1'
#
loop_
_entity.id
_entity.type
_entity.pdbx_description
1 polymer ?
#
loop_
_entity_poly.entity_id
_entity_poly.type
_entity_poly.pdbx_seq_one_letter_code
_entity_poly.pdbx_strand_id
1 'polypeptide(L)'
;MRSKKKWQGCLWGMVALAIVGYLGFGGDYNFYNLWRLHGAKEQLQAQIRQGGVERDLVLGKLDRLQHDPDYIEKIARERYNMVKPGEKVYLLREANGE
;
A
#
# COMPACT_ATOMS: atom_id res chain seq x y z
N MET A 1 -36.36 -8.83 59.15
CA MET A 1 -36.41 -9.09 57.68
C MET A 1 -35.79 -7.99 56.78
N ARG A 2 -34.81 -7.18 57.26
CA ARG A 2 -34.26 -6.03 56.50
C ARG A 2 -32.93 -6.28 55.76
N SER A 3 -32.24 -7.38 56.05
CA SER A 3 -30.88 -7.66 55.54
C SER A 3 -30.85 -8.18 54.09
N LYS A 4 -31.83 -9.01 53.67
CA LYS A 4 -31.83 -9.59 52.32
C LYS A 4 -31.96 -8.56 51.18
N LYS A 5 -32.67 -7.44 51.43
CA LYS A 5 -32.89 -6.37 50.44
C LYS A 5 -31.61 -5.59 50.11
N LYS A 6 -30.71 -5.39 51.09
CA LYS A 6 -29.45 -4.66 50.86
C LYS A 6 -28.43 -5.49 50.09
N TRP A 7 -28.42 -6.81 50.32
CA TRP A 7 -27.55 -7.74 49.60
C TRP A 7 -28.00 -7.92 48.15
N GLN A 8 -29.31 -7.93 47.89
CA GLN A 8 -29.86 -7.97 46.54
C GLN A 8 -29.49 -6.72 45.72
N GLY A 9 -29.53 -5.51 46.31
CA GLY A 9 -29.11 -4.29 45.60
C GLY A 9 -27.63 -4.29 45.21
N CYS A 10 -26.76 -4.83 46.06
CA CYS A 10 -25.33 -4.98 45.76
C CYS A 10 -25.08 -6.01 44.64
N LEU A 11 -25.82 -7.12 44.65
CA LEU A 11 -25.79 -8.14 43.60
C LEU A 11 -26.23 -7.57 42.24
N TRP A 12 -27.33 -6.82 42.20
CA TRP A 12 -27.80 -6.17 40.97
C TRP A 12 -26.81 -5.12 40.45
N GLY A 13 -26.17 -4.37 41.34
CA GLY A 13 -25.10 -3.43 40.96
C GLY A 13 -23.88 -4.13 40.35
N MET A 14 -23.46 -5.26 40.93
CA MET A 14 -22.32 -6.03 40.43
C MET A 14 -22.62 -6.69 39.07
N VAL A 15 -23.85 -7.20 38.89
CA VAL A 15 -24.31 -7.74 37.60
C VAL A 15 -24.39 -6.65 36.53
N ALA A 16 -24.92 -5.47 36.87
CA ALA A 16 -24.95 -4.34 35.95
C ALA A 16 -23.54 -3.89 35.53
N LEU A 17 -22.60 -3.86 36.48
CA LEU A 17 -21.19 -3.52 36.21
C LEU A 17 -20.51 -4.56 35.31
N ALA A 18 -20.79 -5.84 35.52
CA ALA A 18 -20.30 -6.92 34.67
C ALA A 18 -20.87 -6.85 33.25
N ILE A 19 -22.15 -6.50 33.09
CA ILE A 19 -22.81 -6.32 31.80
C ILE A 19 -22.21 -5.12 31.05
N VAL A 20 -21.99 -3.99 31.73
CA VAL A 20 -21.36 -2.80 31.12
C VAL A 20 -19.91 -3.09 30.74
N GLY A 21 -19.16 -3.79 31.60
CA GLY A 21 -17.79 -4.23 31.30
C GLY A 21 -17.75 -5.19 30.12
N TYR A 22 -18.67 -6.15 30.04
CA TYR A 22 -18.77 -7.11 28.94
C TYR A 22 -19.21 -6.46 27.63
N LEU A 23 -20.15 -5.50 27.66
CA LEU A 23 -20.54 -4.73 26.48
C LEU A 23 -19.42 -3.80 26.00
N GLY A 24 -18.66 -3.21 26.92
CA GLY A 24 -17.55 -2.31 26.59
C GLY A 24 -16.29 -3.04 26.08
N PHE A 25 -15.95 -4.20 26.66
CA PHE A 25 -14.72 -4.92 26.35
C PHE A 25 -14.92 -6.24 25.57
N GLY A 26 -16.06 -6.91 25.71
CA GLY A 26 -16.29 -8.29 25.27
C GLY A 26 -17.21 -8.50 24.07
N GLY A 27 -17.87 -7.45 23.54
CA GLY A 27 -18.68 -7.56 22.32
C GLY A 27 -17.83 -7.38 21.05
N ASP A 28 -18.17 -8.09 19.97
CA ASP A 28 -17.52 -8.02 18.64
C ASP A 28 -17.42 -6.59 18.03
N TYR A 29 -18.12 -5.63 18.64
CA TYR A 29 -18.16 -4.20 18.34
C TYR A 29 -17.23 -3.34 19.22
N ASN A 30 -16.23 -3.94 19.87
CA ASN A 30 -15.26 -3.20 20.64
C ASN A 30 -14.58 -2.12 19.76
N PHE A 31 -14.46 -0.89 20.26
CA PHE A 31 -13.92 0.28 19.54
C PHE A 31 -12.53 0.01 18.92
N TYR A 32 -11.78 -0.92 19.52
CA TYR A 32 -10.53 -1.47 18.97
C TYR A 32 -10.67 -2.05 17.55
N ASN A 33 -11.81 -2.69 17.24
CA ASN A 33 -12.04 -3.30 15.93
C ASN A 33 -12.28 -2.22 14.86
N LEU A 34 -12.96 -1.13 15.22
CA LEU A 34 -13.14 0.06 14.36
C LEU A 34 -11.81 0.76 14.06
N TRP A 35 -10.93 0.86 15.06
CA TRP A 35 -9.58 1.42 14.90
C TRP A 35 -8.69 0.51 14.05
N ARG A 36 -8.72 -0.80 14.29
CA ARG A 36 -7.98 -1.79 13.47
C ARG A 36 -8.45 -1.78 12.02
N LEU A 37 -9.77 -1.64 11.79
CA LEU A 37 -10.36 -1.60 10.46
C LEU A 37 -10.01 -0.31 9.70
N HIS A 38 -9.86 0.82 10.41
CA HIS A 38 -9.36 2.06 9.81
C HIS A 38 -7.90 1.91 9.34
N GLY A 39 -7.02 1.37 10.19
CA GLY A 39 -5.63 1.13 9.81
C GLY A 39 -5.49 0.16 8.63
N ALA A 40 -6.29 -0.91 8.60
CA ALA A 40 -6.30 -1.85 7.49
C ALA A 40 -6.79 -1.24 6.17
N LYS A 41 -7.80 -0.37 6.21
CA LYS A 41 -8.27 0.38 5.02
C LYS A 41 -7.19 1.30 4.46
N GLU A 42 -6.49 2.01 5.33
CA GLU A 42 -5.46 2.96 4.92
C GLU A 42 -4.25 2.25 4.29
N GLN A 43 -3.81 1.13 4.88
CA GLN A 43 -2.75 0.30 4.30
C GLN A 43 -3.15 -0.29 2.94
N LEU A 44 -4.39 -0.76 2.79
CA LEU A 44 -4.87 -1.29 1.51
C LEU A 44 -4.94 -0.20 0.44
N GLN A 45 -5.40 1.00 0.80
CA GLN A 45 -5.38 2.16 -0.11
C GLN A 45 -3.97 2.61 -0.48
N ALA A 46 -3.01 2.51 0.44
CA ALA A 46 -1.61 2.82 0.16
C ALA A 46 -1.02 1.83 -0.86
N GLN A 47 -1.30 0.53 -0.71
CA GLN A 47 -0.87 -0.49 -1.66
C GLN A 47 -1.50 -0.31 -3.05
N ILE A 48 -2.80 0.04 -3.12
CA ILE A 48 -3.47 0.36 -4.38
C ILE A 48 -2.81 1.57 -5.06
N ARG A 49 -2.50 2.62 -4.29
CA ARG A 49 -1.81 3.81 -4.82
C ARG A 49 -0.40 3.49 -5.33
N GLN A 50 0.38 2.70 -4.59
CA GLN A 50 1.71 2.28 -5.03
C GLN A 50 1.63 1.44 -6.32
N GLY A 51 0.71 0.48 -6.40
CA GLY A 51 0.50 -0.31 -7.61
C GLY A 51 -0.02 0.50 -8.81
N GLY A 52 -0.78 1.58 -8.56
CA GLY A 52 -1.20 2.51 -9.61
C GLY A 52 -0.03 3.29 -10.22
N VAL A 53 0.85 3.83 -9.38
CA VAL A 53 2.02 4.61 -9.84
C VAL A 53 2.95 3.76 -10.70
N GLU A 54 3.20 2.50 -10.32
CA GLU A 54 4.03 1.59 -11.13
C GLU A 54 3.40 1.30 -12.50
N ARG A 55 2.08 1.08 -12.54
CA ARG A 55 1.36 0.88 -13.81
C ARG A 55 1.45 2.10 -14.70
N ASP A 56 1.22 3.30 -14.17
CA ASP A 56 1.26 4.53 -14.95
C ASP A 56 2.66 4.81 -15.51
N LEU A 57 3.71 4.52 -14.73
CA LEU A 57 5.10 4.61 -15.19
C LEU A 57 5.40 3.64 -16.33
N VAL A 58 4.94 2.40 -16.23
CA VAL A 58 5.14 1.37 -17.28
C VAL A 58 4.34 1.72 -18.53
N LEU A 59 3.08 2.13 -18.38
CA LEU A 59 2.24 2.56 -19.49
C LEU A 59 2.79 3.79 -20.21
N GLY A 60 3.30 4.78 -19.47
CA GLY A 60 3.95 5.95 -20.06
C GLY A 60 5.23 5.61 -20.85
N LYS A 61 5.99 4.60 -20.42
CA LYS A 61 7.13 4.08 -21.20
C LYS A 61 6.66 3.34 -22.44
N LEU A 62 5.62 2.52 -22.32
CA LEU A 62 5.06 1.76 -23.43
C LEU A 62 4.48 2.68 -24.51
N ASP A 63 3.84 3.77 -24.12
CA ASP A 63 3.32 4.79 -25.02
C ASP A 63 4.44 5.43 -25.84
N ARG A 64 5.53 5.84 -25.18
CA ARG A 64 6.73 6.35 -25.87
C ARG A 64 7.36 5.31 -26.81
N LEU A 65 7.42 4.05 -26.40
CA LEU A 65 7.90 2.97 -27.27
C LEU A 65 7.01 2.70 -28.49
N GLN A 66 5.73 3.05 -28.45
CA GLN A 66 4.80 2.82 -29.57
C GLN A 66 4.69 4.03 -30.49
N HIS A 67 4.70 5.24 -29.93
CA HIS A 67 4.36 6.46 -30.66
C HIS A 67 5.55 7.41 -30.88
N ASP A 68 6.71 7.17 -30.26
CA ASP A 68 7.90 8.01 -30.40
C ASP A 68 9.05 7.25 -31.10
N PRO A 69 9.20 7.39 -32.42
CA PRO A 69 10.27 6.72 -33.18
C PRO A 69 11.68 7.20 -32.79
N ASP A 70 11.83 8.43 -32.31
CA ASP A 70 13.14 8.95 -31.86
C ASP A 70 13.55 8.27 -30.54
N TYR A 71 12.59 8.00 -29.65
CA TYR A 71 12.82 7.22 -28.44
C TYR A 71 13.27 5.78 -28.75
N ILE A 72 12.66 5.13 -29.74
CA ILE A 72 13.07 3.80 -30.21
C ILE A 72 14.47 3.85 -30.83
N GLU A 73 14.75 4.82 -31.69
CA GLU A 73 16.06 4.98 -32.33
C GLU A 73 17.16 5.22 -31.29
N LYS A 74 16.88 6.03 -30.25
CA LYS A 74 17.79 6.23 -29.12
C LYS A 74 18.09 4.92 -28.39
N ILE A 75 17.09 4.13 -28.05
CA ILE A 75 17.29 2.82 -27.41
C ILE A 75 18.07 1.88 -28.33
N ALA A 76 17.75 1.82 -29.61
CA ALA A 76 18.43 0.98 -30.58
C ALA A 76 19.93 1.33 -30.69
N ARG A 77 20.26 2.63 -30.72
CA ARG A 77 21.64 3.12 -30.77
C ARG A 77 22.38 2.92 -29.43
N GLU A 78 21.79 3.30 -28.31
CA GLU A 78 22.47 3.29 -26.99
C GLU A 78 22.55 1.91 -26.35
N ARG A 79 21.47 1.10 -26.41
CA ARG A 79 21.42 -0.22 -25.75
C ARG A 79 21.94 -1.32 -26.66
N TYR A 80 21.68 -1.21 -27.96
CA TYR A 80 21.93 -2.29 -28.92
C TYR A 80 22.99 -1.96 -29.97
N ASN A 81 23.57 -0.75 -29.96
CA ASN A 81 24.55 -0.29 -30.95
C ASN A 81 24.09 -0.49 -32.40
N MET A 82 22.77 -0.45 -32.64
CA MET A 82 22.21 -0.63 -33.97
C MET A 82 22.49 0.61 -34.83
N VAL A 83 22.80 0.37 -36.09
CA VAL A 83 23.04 1.41 -37.10
C VAL A 83 22.26 1.17 -38.37
N LYS A 84 21.92 2.27 -39.04
CA LYS A 84 21.34 2.21 -40.37
C LYS A 84 22.42 1.78 -41.39
N PRO A 85 22.05 1.11 -42.50
CA PRO A 85 23.00 0.72 -43.53
C PRO A 85 23.80 1.94 -44.05
N GLY A 86 25.13 1.87 -43.96
CA GLY A 86 26.04 2.95 -44.40
C GLY A 86 26.52 3.90 -43.29
N GLU A 87 26.06 3.75 -42.05
CA GLU A 87 26.50 4.55 -40.90
C GLU A 87 27.66 3.88 -40.13
N LYS A 88 28.58 4.66 -39.55
CA LYS A 88 29.72 4.15 -38.75
C LYS A 88 29.55 4.49 -37.28
N VAL A 89 29.56 3.49 -36.40
CA VAL A 89 29.56 3.68 -34.93
C VAL A 89 30.98 3.94 -34.43
N TYR A 90 31.15 4.99 -33.63
CA TYR A 90 32.36 5.22 -32.86
C TYR A 90 32.08 4.95 -31.38
N LEU A 91 32.55 3.81 -30.88
CA LEU A 91 32.51 3.49 -29.46
C LEU A 91 33.71 4.18 -28.79
N LEU A 92 33.43 5.22 -28.01
CA LEU A 92 34.45 5.86 -27.19
C LEU A 92 34.75 4.95 -26.00
N ARG A 93 35.90 4.28 -26.03
CA ARG A 93 36.43 3.62 -24.84
C ARG A 93 37.04 4.73 -23.97
N GLU A 94 36.49 4.93 -22.79
CA GLU A 94 37.12 5.73 -21.73
C GLU A 94 38.54 5.17 -21.55
N ALA A 95 39.54 6.00 -21.85
CA ALA A 95 40.93 5.68 -21.54
C ALA A 95 41.13 5.83 -20.04
N ASN A 96 40.54 4.92 -19.27
CA ASN A 96 41.01 4.67 -17.92
C ASN A 96 42.40 4.06 -18.11
N GLY A 97 43.41 4.89 -17.84
CA GLY A 97 44.81 4.56 -17.98
C GLY A 97 45.19 3.32 -17.17
N GLU A 98 46.16 2.61 -17.76
CA GLU A 98 46.88 1.42 -17.28
C GLU A 98 46.19 0.06 -17.49
#